data_AF-A0A6B3F799-F1
#
_entry.id   AF-A0A6B3F799-F1
#
_cell.length_a   1.000
_cell.length_b   1.000
_cell.length_c   1.000
_cell.angle_alpha   90.00
_cell.angle_beta   90.00
_cell.angle_gamma   90.00
#
_symmetry.space_group_name_H-M   'P 1'
#
loop_
_entity.id
_entity.type
_entity.pdbx_description
1 polymer ?
#
loop_
_entity_poly.entity_id
_entity_poly.type
_entity_poly.pdbx_seq_one_letter_code
_entity_poly.pdbx_strand_id
1 'polypeptide(L)'
;SAGLDYPGIGPEHAHLRESGRAEYRPVTDREAMEALRLLSRTEGIIPAIESAHALAGALDVGRELGPDGLVLVNLSGRGDKDMDTAAKYFGLYDDASVVVDGVVRADAEGEPQ
;
A
#
# COMPACT_ATOMS: atom_id res chain seq x y z
N SER A 1 -0.71 4.02 -6.45
CA SER A 1 0.75 3.73 -6.45
C SER A 1 1.40 4.11 -7.77
N ALA A 2 2.65 4.61 -7.79
CA ALA A 2 3.32 5.02 -9.04
C ALA A 2 3.53 3.86 -10.03
N GLY A 3 3.85 2.65 -9.55
CA GLY A 3 4.08 1.49 -10.41
C GLY A 3 2.82 0.82 -10.98
N LEU A 4 1.63 1.23 -10.53
CA LEU A 4 0.34 0.76 -11.07
C LEU A 4 -0.43 1.88 -11.81
N ASP A 5 0.10 3.10 -11.83
CA ASP A 5 -0.48 4.23 -12.56
C ASP A 5 -0.12 4.14 -14.04
N TYR A 6 -0.65 3.11 -14.70
CA TYR A 6 -0.48 2.84 -16.11
C TYR A 6 -1.83 2.51 -16.74
N PRO A 7 -2.27 3.23 -17.79
CA PRO A 7 -3.62 3.07 -18.34
C PRO A 7 -3.83 1.79 -19.16
N GLY A 8 -2.75 1.05 -19.46
CA GLY A 8 -2.80 -0.17 -20.25
C GLY A 8 -2.63 -1.44 -19.41
N ILE A 9 -2.78 -2.59 -20.06
CA ILE A 9 -2.45 -3.90 -19.50
C ILE A 9 -1.84 -4.77 -20.59
N GLY A 10 -0.90 -5.67 -20.23
CA GLY A 10 -0.23 -6.53 -21.20
C GLY A 10 -1.22 -7.43 -21.97
N PRO A 11 -0.99 -7.71 -23.26
CA PRO A 11 -1.95 -8.46 -24.10
C PRO A 11 -2.21 -9.88 -23.59
N GLU A 12 -1.23 -10.53 -22.98
CA GLU A 12 -1.41 -11.85 -22.37
C GLU A 12 -2.40 -11.82 -21.19
N HIS A 13 -2.38 -10.76 -20.37
CA HIS A 13 -3.35 -10.58 -19.30
C HIS A 13 -4.77 -10.35 -19.82
N ALA A 14 -4.92 -9.57 -20.90
CA ALA A 14 -6.21 -9.39 -21.57
C ALA A 14 -6.77 -10.73 -22.09
N HIS A 15 -5.92 -11.55 -22.72
CA HIS A 15 -6.30 -12.89 -23.17
C HIS A 15 -6.70 -13.83 -22.02
N LEU A 16 -5.96 -13.81 -20.90
CA LEU A 16 -6.29 -14.61 -19.71
C LEU A 16 -7.63 -14.20 -19.08
N ARG A 17 -7.99 -12.91 -19.12
CA ARG A 17 -9.31 -12.42 -18.73
C ARG A 17 -10.40 -12.95 -19.66
N GLU A 18 -10.22 -12.78 -20.97
CA GLU A 18 -11.21 -13.17 -21.99
C GLU A 18 -11.49 -14.67 -22.00
N SER A 19 -10.46 -15.48 -21.78
CA SER A 19 -10.60 -16.95 -21.67
C SER A 19 -11.19 -17.42 -20.33
N GLY A 20 -11.39 -16.53 -19.36
CA GLY A 20 -11.85 -16.87 -18.01
C GLY A 20 -10.79 -17.57 -17.15
N ARG A 21 -9.52 -17.57 -17.57
CA ARG A 21 -8.41 -18.21 -16.85
C ARG A 21 -7.88 -17.37 -15.68
N ALA A 22 -8.04 -16.06 -15.74
CA ALA A 22 -7.66 -15.14 -14.67
C ALA A 22 -8.78 -14.14 -14.36
N GLU A 23 -8.96 -13.84 -13.08
CA GLU A 23 -9.84 -12.79 -12.58
C GLU A 23 -9.01 -11.54 -12.22
N TYR A 24 -9.54 -10.35 -12.55
CA TYR A 24 -8.89 -9.08 -12.25
C TYR A 24 -9.82 -8.25 -11.37
N ARG A 25 -9.39 -8.01 -10.13
CA ARG A 25 -10.18 -7.29 -9.12
C ARG A 25 -9.54 -5.91 -8.85
N PRO A 26 -10.34 -4.83 -8.78
CA PRO A 26 -9.82 -3.52 -8.40
C PRO A 26 -9.52 -3.48 -6.89
N VAL A 27 -8.52 -2.69 -6.52
CA VAL A 27 -8.17 -2.39 -5.13
C VAL A 27 -7.95 -0.88 -5.03
N THR A 28 -8.53 -0.26 -4.01
CA THR A 28 -8.38 1.18 -3.75
C THR A 28 -7.09 1.48 -3.00
N ASP A 29 -6.59 2.73 -3.11
CA ASP A 29 -5.40 3.15 -2.36
C ASP A 29 -5.58 2.96 -0.85
N ARG A 30 -6.78 3.20 -0.30
CA ARG A 30 -7.07 2.99 1.13
C ARG A 30 -6.86 1.53 1.53
N GLU A 31 -7.40 0.59 0.76
CA GLU A 31 -7.27 -0.84 1.04
C GLU A 31 -5.81 -1.31 0.95
N ALA A 32 -5.08 -0.83 -0.05
CA ALA A 32 -3.65 -1.10 -0.17
C ALA A 32 -2.86 -0.56 1.02
N MET A 33 -3.15 0.67 1.48
CA MET A 33 -2.48 1.25 2.65
C MET A 33 -2.82 0.49 3.94
N GLU A 34 -4.07 0.09 4.13
CA GLU A 34 -4.46 -0.76 5.27
C GLU A 34 -3.71 -2.10 5.27
N ALA A 35 -3.58 -2.76 4.12
CA ALA A 35 -2.84 -4.00 3.97
C ALA A 35 -1.33 -3.82 4.20
N LEU A 36 -0.74 -2.73 3.72
CA LEU A 36 0.66 -2.37 3.99
C LEU A 36 0.90 -2.25 5.49
N ARG A 37 0.06 -1.50 6.20
CA ARG A 37 0.17 -1.30 7.64
C ARG A 37 0.00 -2.62 8.39
N LEU A 38 -0.94 -3.46 7.95
CA LEU A 38 -1.19 -4.76 8.56
C LEU A 38 0.07 -5.64 8.48
N LEU A 39 0.60 -5.87 7.26
CA LEU A 39 1.78 -6.72 7.07
C LEU A 39 3.00 -6.20 7.84
N SER A 40 3.20 -4.87 7.80
CA SER A 40 4.31 -4.23 8.54
C SER A 40 4.22 -4.47 10.04
N ARG A 41 2.99 -4.44 10.60
CA ARG A 41 2.78 -4.59 12.05
C ARG A 41 2.76 -6.04 12.52
N THR A 42 2.29 -6.98 11.71
CA THR A 42 2.15 -8.38 12.13
C THR A 42 3.38 -9.20 11.78
N GLU A 43 3.98 -8.98 10.61
CA GLU A 43 5.09 -9.80 10.09
C GLU A 43 6.43 -9.07 10.03
N GLY A 44 6.45 -7.75 10.31
CA GLY A 44 7.69 -6.95 10.24
C GLY A 44 8.22 -6.77 8.81
N ILE A 45 7.38 -6.99 7.80
CA ILE A 45 7.72 -6.82 6.39
C ILE A 45 7.06 -5.54 5.89
N ILE A 46 7.85 -4.62 5.36
CA ILE A 46 7.36 -3.39 4.73
C ILE A 46 7.26 -3.63 3.21
N PRO A 47 6.06 -3.89 2.66
CA PRO A 47 5.89 -4.15 1.23
C PRO A 47 5.94 -2.86 0.42
N ALA A 48 6.27 -2.95 -0.87
CA ALA A 48 5.97 -1.88 -1.80
C ALA A 48 4.46 -1.60 -1.83
N ILE A 49 4.05 -0.35 -2.06
CA ILE A 49 2.61 -0.02 -2.16
C ILE A 49 1.94 -0.81 -3.29
N GLU A 50 2.65 -1.09 -4.39
CA GLU A 50 2.16 -1.96 -5.46
C GLU A 50 1.87 -3.39 -4.96
N SER A 51 2.77 -3.98 -4.15
CA SER A 51 2.56 -5.31 -3.56
C SER A 51 1.42 -5.30 -2.53
N ALA A 52 1.21 -4.18 -1.86
CA ALA A 52 0.11 -4.03 -0.90
C ALA A 52 -1.28 -4.09 -1.54
N HIS A 53 -1.40 -3.73 -2.84
CA HIS A 53 -2.65 -3.95 -3.58
C HIS A 53 -2.97 -5.45 -3.69
N ALA A 54 -1.97 -6.29 -3.98
CA ALA A 54 -2.15 -7.73 -4.04
C ALA A 54 -2.50 -8.33 -2.66
N LEU A 55 -1.90 -7.82 -1.58
CA LEU A 55 -2.21 -8.25 -0.21
C LEU A 55 -3.64 -7.92 0.19
N ALA A 56 -4.13 -6.72 -0.15
CA ALA A 56 -5.51 -6.34 0.10
C ALA A 56 -6.50 -7.31 -0.58
N GLY A 57 -6.29 -7.59 -1.88
CA GLY A 57 -7.12 -8.57 -2.60
C GLY A 57 -6.98 -9.99 -2.04
N ALA A 58 -5.79 -10.39 -1.58
CA ALA A 58 -5.56 -11.70 -0.98
C ALA A 58 -6.33 -11.90 0.34
N LEU A 59 -6.56 -10.84 1.12
CA LEU A 59 -7.39 -10.92 2.33
C LEU A 59 -8.86 -11.26 1.99
N ASP A 60 -9.38 -10.71 0.89
CA ASP A 60 -10.74 -11.02 0.43
C ASP A 60 -10.83 -12.43 -0.15
N VAL A 61 -9.88 -12.81 -1.01
CA VAL A 61 -9.80 -14.18 -1.55
C VAL A 61 -9.65 -15.21 -0.44
N GLY A 62 -8.84 -14.93 0.58
CA GLY A 62 -8.68 -15.81 1.74
C GLY A 62 -10.00 -16.00 2.51
N ARG A 63 -10.81 -14.94 2.67
CA ARG A 63 -12.14 -15.04 3.28
C ARG A 63 -13.11 -15.87 2.43
N GLU A 64 -13.06 -15.72 1.10
CA GLU A 64 -13.88 -16.49 0.16
C GLU A 64 -13.55 -17.98 0.18
N LEU A 65 -12.25 -18.33 0.25
CA LEU A 65 -11.80 -19.72 0.32
C LEU A 65 -12.08 -20.39 1.68
N GLY A 66 -12.19 -19.59 2.74
CA GLY A 66 -12.45 -20.07 4.10
C GLY A 66 -11.18 -20.47 4.86
N PRO A 67 -11.32 -21.05 6.07
CA PRO A 67 -10.21 -21.24 7.02
C PRO A 67 -9.11 -22.19 6.53
N ASP A 68 -9.44 -23.12 5.63
CA ASP A 68 -8.49 -24.08 5.05
C ASP A 68 -7.92 -23.60 3.69
N GLY A 69 -8.28 -22.38 3.28
CA GLY A 69 -7.82 -21.78 2.02
C GLY A 69 -6.30 -21.54 2.01
N LEU A 70 -5.65 -21.90 0.92
CA LEU A 70 -4.24 -21.63 0.69
C LEU A 70 -4.08 -20.59 -0.43
N VAL A 71 -3.48 -19.44 -0.10
CA VAL A 71 -3.23 -18.36 -1.05
C VAL A 71 -1.73 -18.12 -1.17
N LEU A 72 -1.21 -18.13 -2.39
CA LEU A 72 0.15 -17.69 -2.70
C LEU A 72 0.11 -16.25 -3.22
N VAL A 73 0.82 -15.34 -2.55
CA VAL A 73 0.88 -13.93 -2.92
C VAL A 73 2.28 -13.58 -3.39
N ASN A 74 2.37 -12.89 -4.53
CA ASN A 74 3.63 -12.34 -5.01
C ASN A 74 3.92 -10.99 -4.33
N LEU A 75 4.93 -10.95 -3.44
CA LEU A 75 5.49 -9.70 -2.90
C LEU A 75 6.49 -9.13 -3.92
N SER A 76 5.97 -8.41 -4.91
CA SER A 76 6.74 -7.92 -6.04
C SER A 76 7.90 -6.97 -5.69
N GLY A 77 7.86 -6.31 -4.53
CA GLY A 77 8.93 -5.43 -4.08
C GLY A 77 8.86 -5.04 -2.61
N ARG A 78 9.95 -4.44 -2.14
CA ARG A 78 10.08 -3.86 -0.80
C ARG A 78 9.66 -2.39 -0.77
N GLY A 79 9.19 -1.92 0.38
CA GLY A 79 8.59 -0.60 0.56
C GLY A 79 9.54 0.55 0.88
N ASP A 80 10.87 0.37 0.84
CA ASP A 80 11.82 1.44 1.20
C ASP A 80 11.57 2.73 0.40
N LYS A 81 11.29 2.60 -0.90
CA LYS A 81 11.00 3.74 -1.80
C LYS A 81 9.69 4.47 -1.47
N ASP A 82 8.79 3.80 -0.76
CA ASP A 82 7.43 4.26 -0.49
C ASP A 82 7.28 4.81 0.95
N MET A 83 8.35 4.80 1.76
CA MET A 83 8.29 5.15 3.17
C MET A 83 7.83 6.59 3.43
N ASP A 84 8.26 7.57 2.63
CA ASP A 84 7.82 8.96 2.77
C ASP A 84 6.31 9.10 2.49
N THR A 85 5.81 8.45 1.44
CA THR A 85 4.39 8.38 1.12
C THR A 85 3.59 7.73 2.25
N ALA A 86 4.06 6.60 2.78
CA ALA A 86 3.41 5.90 3.87
C ALA A 86 3.42 6.71 5.17
N ALA A 87 4.55 7.34 5.51
CA ALA A 87 4.68 8.17 6.70
C ALA A 87 3.73 9.37 6.66
N LYS A 88 3.61 10.07 5.52
CA LYS A 88 2.61 11.13 5.31
C LYS A 88 1.19 10.60 5.45
N TYR A 89 0.89 9.49 4.78
CA TYR A 89 -0.46 8.91 4.78
C TYR A 89 -0.94 8.53 6.19
N PHE A 90 -0.04 8.00 7.02
CA PHE A 90 -0.36 7.59 8.39
C PHE A 90 -0.10 8.67 9.45
N GLY A 91 0.35 9.86 9.07
CA GLY A 91 0.66 10.94 10.02
C GLY A 91 1.79 10.58 10.98
N LEU A 92 2.87 9.96 10.47
CA LEU A 92 4.03 9.54 11.27
C LEU A 92 5.15 10.59 11.33
N TYR A 93 5.00 11.71 10.63
CA TYR A 93 5.89 12.86 10.80
C TYR A 93 5.37 13.72 11.95
N ASP A 94 6.25 14.11 12.85
CA ASP A 94 5.94 15.12 13.86
C ASP A 94 5.89 16.51 13.20
N ASP A 95 4.91 17.34 13.56
CA ASP A 95 4.79 18.74 13.08
C ASP A 95 6.05 19.60 13.39
N ALA A 96 6.93 19.11 14.27
CA ALA A 96 8.11 19.82 14.76
C ALA A 96 9.38 19.69 13.90
N SER A 97 9.38 18.95 12.78
CA SER A 97 10.63 18.68 12.02
C SER A 97 10.71 19.28 10.62
N VAL A 98 10.06 20.42 10.35
CA VAL A 98 10.34 21.18 9.12
C VAL A 98 11.55 22.09 9.35
N VAL A 99 12.76 21.56 9.13
CA VAL A 99 13.95 22.40 8.94
C VAL A 99 13.89 22.96 7.52
N VAL A 100 13.41 24.20 7.36
CA VAL A 100 13.63 24.98 6.14
C VAL A 100 14.77 25.96 6.42
N ASP A 101 15.85 25.86 5.65
CA ASP A 101 16.97 26.83 5.61
C ASP A 101 17.64 27.18 6.95
N GLY A 102 17.84 26.19 7.84
CA GLY A 102 18.74 26.34 8.99
C GLY A 102 18.35 27.40 10.02
N VAL A 103 17.11 27.92 9.97
CA VAL A 103 16.58 28.85 10.97
C VAL A 103 15.41 28.18 11.68
N VAL A 104 15.62 27.85 12.95
CA VAL A 104 14.54 27.44 13.85
C VAL A 104 13.69 28.68 14.11
N ARG A 105 12.47 28.73 13.59
CA ARG A 105 11.42 29.61 14.14
C ARG A 105 10.72 28.83 15.24
N ALA A 106 10.89 29.29 16.46
CA ALA A 106 10.02 28.91 17.56
C ALA A 106 8.71 29.66 17.35
N ASP A 107 7.71 29.00 16.78
CA ASP A 107 6.37 29.57 16.76
C ASP A 107 5.79 29.40 18.16
N ALA A 108 5.70 30.56 18.82
CA ALA A 108 5.10 30.74 20.12
C ALA A 108 3.60 30.43 20.07
N GLU A 109 3.17 29.59 21.00
CA GLU A 109 1.86 29.53 21.66
C GLU A 109 0.59 29.49 20.78
N GLY A 110 -0.15 28.39 20.92
CA GLY A 110 -1.62 28.45 20.81
C GLY A 110 -2.30 27.12 20.53
N GLU A 111 -2.47 26.27 21.54
CA GLU A 111 -3.68 25.43 21.64
C GLU A 111 -4.76 26.21 22.45
N PRO A 112 -6.07 25.86 22.42
CA PRO A 112 -6.75 24.78 21.67
C PRO A 112 -8.04 25.21 20.94
N GLN A 113 -8.47 24.41 19.95
CA GLN A 113 -9.82 23.83 19.84
C GLN A 113 -9.84 22.71 18.80
#